data_AF-A0A7E4W2D5-F1
#
_entry.id   AF-A0A7E4W2D5-F1
#
_cell.length_a   1.000
_cell.length_b   1.000
_cell.length_c   1.000
_cell.angle_alpha   90.00
_cell.angle_beta   90.00
_cell.angle_gamma   90.00
#
_symmetry.space_group_name_H-M   'P 1'
#
loop_
_entity.id
_entity.type
_entity.pdbx_description
1 polymer ?
#
loop_
_entity_poly.entity_id
_entity_poly.type
_entity_poly.pdbx_seq_one_letter_code
_entity_poly.pdbx_strand_id
1 'polypeptide(L)'
;MASESSAKRQNRNSAILSEPTSTHGQAGPRKDCTSHLTSLSPTDSSIAHALALSHYVAVFDSTYQDLKQCRKCEYPRETLPHVLNQCHVHKVTMTNRHNAVLSRLQKPMKKGRDVRILTNQPVPKCDSNLRPDIVLINDTSKILTIIDVTISFENGPDAFKKAREKENRSYKTFNDAIIIGSLAAYDPANEACIRRLGIPHKYAVLMKRLMVNDVIKRCLDLYVEHVTGIRQYQSAT
;
A
#
# COMPACT_ATOMS: atom_id res chain seq x y z
N MET A 1 46.89 -3.53 -37.31
CA MET A 1 46.36 -3.52 -38.70
C MET A 1 44.91 -3.98 -38.58
N ALA A 2 43.95 -3.08 -38.37
CA ALA A 2 43.15 -2.38 -39.42
C ALA A 2 42.56 -3.41 -40.41
N SER A 3 41.26 -3.52 -40.67
CA SER A 3 40.18 -2.53 -40.83
C SER A 3 38.81 -3.26 -40.90
N GLU A 4 37.78 -2.85 -40.14
CA GLU A 4 36.61 -2.00 -40.51
C GLU A 4 35.46 -2.64 -41.32
N SER A 5 34.25 -2.51 -40.76
CA SER A 5 32.90 -2.54 -41.40
C SER A 5 31.86 -2.38 -40.28
N SER A 6 31.74 -1.24 -39.60
CA SER A 6 30.96 -0.03 -39.93
C SER A 6 29.45 -0.20 -40.18
N ALA A 7 28.69 0.56 -39.36
CA ALA A 7 27.38 1.17 -39.61
C ALA A 7 26.07 0.40 -39.28
N LYS A 8 25.58 0.58 -38.04
CA LYS A 8 24.34 1.36 -37.81
C LYS A 8 24.20 1.76 -36.34
N ARG A 9 24.66 2.98 -36.06
CA ARG A 9 24.44 3.75 -34.83
C ARG A 9 23.78 5.05 -35.25
N GLN A 10 22.55 5.27 -34.83
CA GLN A 10 21.79 6.53 -34.94
C GLN A 10 20.54 6.30 -34.08
N ASN A 11 20.01 7.21 -33.27
CA ASN A 11 20.38 8.53 -32.83
C ASN A 11 19.38 8.77 -31.69
N ARG A 12 19.80 8.76 -30.41
CA ARG A 12 18.90 9.09 -29.28
C ARG A 12 19.46 10.33 -28.61
N ASN A 13 18.61 11.36 -28.57
CA ASN A 13 18.75 12.68 -27.96
C ASN A 13 19.18 13.81 -28.90
N SER A 14 18.20 14.54 -29.44
CA SER A 14 18.11 16.01 -29.30
C SER A 14 16.87 16.57 -30.00
N ALA A 15 16.14 17.42 -29.24
CA ALA A 15 15.10 18.37 -29.65
C ALA A 15 13.78 17.75 -30.17
N ILE A 16 12.57 18.22 -29.85
CA ILE A 16 12.07 19.60 -29.87
C ILE A 16 10.86 19.70 -28.92
N LEU A 17 10.82 20.80 -28.17
CA LEU A 17 9.66 21.31 -27.41
C LEU A 17 8.42 21.44 -28.31
N SER A 18 7.28 20.92 -27.86
CA SER A 18 5.99 21.54 -28.18
C SER A 18 5.05 21.41 -26.98
N GLU A 19 4.66 22.56 -26.46
CA GLU A 19 3.68 22.74 -25.41
C GLU A 19 2.28 22.36 -25.91
N PRO A 20 1.45 21.67 -25.11
CA PRO A 20 0.01 21.65 -25.37
C PRO A 20 -0.61 22.91 -24.77
N THR A 21 -1.16 23.73 -25.67
CA THR A 21 -1.97 24.91 -25.38
C THR A 21 -3.12 24.58 -24.41
N SER A 22 -3.06 25.17 -23.22
CA SER A 22 -4.13 25.18 -22.22
C SER A 22 -5.27 26.08 -22.69
N THR A 23 -6.40 25.51 -23.07
CA THR A 23 -7.67 26.23 -23.13
C THR A 23 -8.25 26.35 -21.72
N HIS A 24 -8.34 27.58 -21.23
CA HIS A 24 -8.94 27.92 -19.94
C HIS A 24 -10.43 27.57 -19.95
N GLY A 25 -10.79 26.44 -19.31
CA GLY A 25 -12.14 26.18 -18.81
C GLY A 25 -12.22 26.60 -17.34
N GLN A 26 -12.94 27.68 -17.04
CA GLN A 26 -13.21 28.13 -15.67
C GLN A 26 -14.03 27.06 -14.92
N ALA A 27 -13.41 26.41 -13.93
CA ALA A 27 -14.13 25.57 -12.96
C ALA A 27 -14.65 26.45 -11.82
N GLY A 28 -15.98 26.57 -11.72
CA GLY A 28 -16.64 27.28 -10.62
C GLY A 28 -16.39 26.64 -9.25
N PRO A 29 -16.70 27.37 -8.14
CA PRO A 29 -16.34 26.95 -6.79
C PRO A 29 -17.05 25.65 -6.43
N ARG A 30 -16.27 24.62 -6.06
CA ARG A 30 -16.81 23.36 -5.52
C ARG A 30 -17.38 23.64 -4.12
N LYS A 31 -18.62 23.20 -3.92
CA LYS A 31 -19.36 23.33 -2.67
C LYS A 31 -18.61 22.63 -1.54
N ASP A 32 -18.47 23.35 -0.44
CA ASP A 32 -17.80 22.95 0.78
C ASP A 32 -18.63 21.86 1.50
N CYS A 33 -18.11 20.63 1.58
CA CYS A 33 -18.75 19.50 2.25
C CYS A 33 -18.32 19.35 3.71
N THR A 34 -17.71 20.37 4.31
CA THR A 34 -17.18 20.35 5.69
C THR A 34 -18.27 20.42 6.77
N SER A 35 -19.53 20.69 6.42
CA SER A 35 -20.59 20.98 7.41
C SER A 35 -21.26 19.76 8.08
N HIS A 36 -20.79 18.53 7.84
CA HIS A 36 -21.39 17.33 8.45
C HIS A 36 -20.49 16.59 9.47
N LEU A 37 -19.33 17.13 9.83
CA LEU A 37 -18.40 16.48 10.77
C LEU A 37 -18.47 17.01 12.22
N THR A 38 -19.35 17.97 12.52
CA THR A 38 -19.39 18.68 13.81
C THR A 38 -20.19 18.01 14.93
N SER A 39 -20.65 16.76 14.80
CA SER A 39 -21.52 16.14 15.82
C SER A 39 -21.14 14.74 16.29
N LEU A 40 -19.84 14.40 16.38
CA LEU A 40 -19.41 13.13 16.96
C LEU A 40 -18.30 13.32 18.00
N SER A 41 -18.52 12.78 19.19
CA SER A 41 -17.68 12.96 20.38
C SER A 41 -16.29 12.31 20.28
N PRO A 42 -15.24 12.84 20.94
CA PRO A 42 -13.83 12.59 20.62
C PRO A 42 -13.24 11.29 21.18
N THR A 43 -14.05 10.29 21.55
CA THR A 43 -13.58 9.14 22.33
C THR A 43 -13.04 7.99 21.48
N ASP A 44 -13.13 8.06 20.16
CA ASP A 44 -12.57 7.05 19.26
C ASP A 44 -11.19 7.49 18.75
N SER A 45 -10.13 6.85 19.26
CA SER A 45 -8.75 7.10 18.80
C SER A 45 -8.58 6.94 17.28
N SER A 46 -9.47 6.20 16.63
CA SER A 46 -9.49 6.04 15.16
C SER A 46 -9.90 7.32 14.41
N ILE A 47 -10.78 8.13 14.97
CA ILE A 47 -11.27 9.38 14.35
C ILE A 47 -10.24 10.50 14.52
N ALA A 48 -9.61 10.59 15.70
CA ALA A 48 -8.53 11.54 15.96
C ALA A 48 -7.33 11.34 15.02
N HIS A 49 -6.93 10.08 14.74
CA HIS A 49 -5.85 9.80 13.80
C HIS A 49 -6.23 10.06 12.33
N ALA A 50 -7.47 9.79 11.93
CA ALA A 50 -7.95 10.06 10.58
C ALA A 50 -8.09 11.58 10.31
N LEU A 51 -8.59 12.34 11.29
CA LEU A 51 -8.64 13.80 11.23
C LEU A 51 -7.22 14.40 11.23
N ALA A 52 -6.32 13.87 12.06
CA ALA A 52 -4.91 14.27 12.06
C ALA A 52 -4.26 14.02 10.70
N LEU A 53 -4.50 12.87 10.05
CA LEU A 53 -4.03 12.60 8.69
C LEU A 53 -4.64 13.53 7.64
N SER A 54 -5.94 13.85 7.72
CA SER A 54 -6.57 14.79 6.78
C SER A 54 -5.97 16.20 6.89
N HIS A 55 -5.70 16.64 8.13
CA HIS A 55 -5.00 17.88 8.41
C HIS A 55 -3.54 17.80 7.95
N TYR A 56 -2.92 16.62 8.04
CA TYR A 56 -1.53 16.38 7.61
C TYR A 56 -1.35 16.39 6.09
N VAL A 57 -2.26 15.75 5.35
CA VAL A 57 -2.29 15.79 3.88
C VAL A 57 -2.46 17.24 3.41
N ALA A 58 -3.35 18.00 4.06
CA ALA A 58 -3.54 19.42 3.78
C ALA A 58 -2.29 20.28 4.08
N VAL A 59 -1.59 20.00 5.19
CA VAL A 59 -0.33 20.69 5.53
C VAL A 59 0.80 20.32 4.56
N PHE A 60 0.89 19.06 4.15
CA PHE A 60 1.87 18.58 3.18
C PHE A 60 1.67 19.23 1.80
N ASP A 61 0.41 19.42 1.37
CA ASP A 61 0.08 20.12 0.10
C ASP A 61 0.50 21.61 0.13
N SER A 62 0.39 22.29 1.28
CA SER A 62 0.76 23.72 1.38
C SER A 62 2.28 23.98 1.39
N THR A 63 3.10 22.95 1.66
CA THR A 63 4.57 23.02 1.69
C THR A 63 5.23 22.46 0.42
N TYR A 64 4.42 22.10 -0.59
CA TYR A 64 4.80 21.52 -1.87
C TYR A 64 5.64 22.46 -2.79
N GLN A 65 6.20 23.55 -2.27
CA GLN A 65 6.84 24.58 -3.09
C GLN A 65 8.36 24.45 -3.29
N ASP A 66 9.05 23.41 -2.81
CA ASP A 66 10.43 23.10 -3.25
C ASP A 66 10.79 21.61 -3.02
N LEU A 67 10.44 20.73 -3.97
CA LEU A 67 10.75 19.29 -3.90
C LEU A 67 12.26 19.05 -4.14
N LYS A 68 13.05 19.16 -3.07
CA LYS A 68 14.47 18.77 -3.06
C LYS A 68 14.64 17.25 -2.99
N GLN A 69 15.87 16.79 -3.17
CA GLN A 69 16.26 15.40 -2.90
C GLN A 69 15.82 14.99 -1.50
N CYS A 70 15.45 13.72 -1.34
CA CYS A 70 15.03 13.15 -0.07
C CYS A 70 16.07 13.41 1.03
N ARG A 71 15.61 13.85 2.21
CA ARG A 71 16.50 14.22 3.33
C ARG A 71 17.17 13.01 4.00
N LYS A 72 16.65 11.79 3.74
CA LYS A 72 17.14 10.54 4.33
C LYS A 72 17.81 9.62 3.31
N CYS A 73 17.52 9.76 2.03
CA CYS A 73 18.13 8.95 0.99
C CYS A 73 18.33 9.74 -0.30
N GLU A 74 18.99 9.15 -1.27
CA GLU A 74 19.37 9.85 -2.50
C GLU A 74 18.23 10.02 -3.51
N TYR A 75 16.98 9.73 -3.13
CA TYR A 75 15.85 9.79 -4.04
C TYR A 75 15.62 11.24 -4.53
N PRO A 76 15.47 11.48 -5.85
CA PRO A 76 15.57 12.84 -6.42
C PRO A 76 14.54 13.85 -5.91
N ARG A 77 13.37 13.39 -5.45
CA ARG A 77 12.30 14.27 -4.93
C ARG A 77 11.66 13.68 -3.69
N GLU A 78 11.77 14.37 -2.57
CA GLU A 78 11.05 13.99 -1.36
C GLU A 78 9.55 14.20 -1.55
N THR A 79 8.82 13.11 -1.78
CA THR A 79 7.37 13.14 -1.94
C THR A 79 6.72 12.22 -0.92
N LEU A 80 5.46 12.46 -0.57
CA LEU A 80 4.75 11.58 0.36
C LEU A 80 4.68 10.11 -0.11
N PRO A 81 4.42 9.80 -1.41
CA PRO A 81 4.54 8.43 -1.92
C PRO A 81 5.93 7.84 -1.73
N HIS A 82 6.99 8.64 -1.93
CA HIS A 82 8.35 8.19 -1.69
C HIS A 82 8.55 7.86 -0.21
N VAL A 83 8.29 8.80 0.69
CA VAL A 83 8.50 8.65 2.14
C VAL A 83 7.73 7.45 2.67
N LEU A 84 6.43 7.37 2.39
CA LEU A 84 5.56 6.36 3.00
C LEU A 84 5.69 4.96 2.37
N ASN A 85 6.12 4.83 1.10
CA ASN A 85 6.03 3.55 0.38
C ASN A 85 7.33 3.10 -0.29
N GLN A 86 8.33 3.97 -0.48
CA GLN A 86 9.52 3.64 -1.30
C GLN A 86 10.87 3.94 -0.64
N CYS A 87 10.91 4.83 0.36
CA CYS A 87 12.14 5.23 1.03
C CYS A 87 12.79 4.02 1.72
N HIS A 88 13.96 3.59 1.22
CA HIS A 88 14.57 2.34 1.65
C HIS A 88 15.08 2.38 3.10
N VAL A 89 15.37 3.55 3.65
CA VAL A 89 15.74 3.76 5.06
C VAL A 89 14.64 3.22 5.99
N HIS A 90 13.40 3.27 5.54
CA HIS A 90 12.21 2.89 6.31
C HIS A 90 11.69 1.49 5.99
N LYS A 91 12.46 0.66 5.27
CA LYS A 91 12.05 -0.71 4.89
C LYS A 91 11.56 -1.53 6.09
N VAL A 92 12.23 -1.45 7.23
CA VAL A 92 11.83 -2.17 8.46
C VAL A 92 10.45 -1.71 8.93
N THR A 93 10.20 -0.40 8.97
CA THR A 93 8.90 0.17 9.37
C THR A 93 7.81 -0.23 8.38
N MET A 94 8.11 -0.20 7.08
CA MET A 94 7.19 -0.63 6.03
C MET A 94 6.83 -2.12 6.17
N THR A 95 7.81 -2.97 6.46
CA THR A 95 7.58 -4.40 6.77
C THR A 95 6.75 -4.58 8.04
N ASN A 96 7.01 -3.80 9.09
CA ASN A 96 6.21 -3.86 10.31
C ASN A 96 4.75 -3.42 10.08
N ARG A 97 4.53 -2.45 9.19
CA ARG A 97 3.20 -2.02 8.75
C ARG A 97 2.46 -3.11 7.99
N HIS A 98 3.14 -3.73 7.04
CA HIS A 98 2.64 -4.91 6.34
C HIS A 98 2.28 -6.05 7.32
N ASN A 99 3.18 -6.38 8.23
CA ASN A 99 3.00 -7.47 9.20
C ASN A 99 1.87 -7.20 10.19
N ALA A 100 1.56 -5.94 10.50
CA ALA A 100 0.42 -5.60 11.34
C ALA A 100 -0.90 -5.99 10.68
N VAL A 101 -1.06 -5.69 9.38
CA VAL A 101 -2.23 -6.10 8.60
C VAL A 101 -2.30 -7.62 8.49
N LEU A 102 -1.18 -8.27 8.17
CA LEU A 102 -1.10 -9.74 8.11
C LEU A 102 -1.52 -10.39 9.44
N SER A 103 -1.04 -9.86 10.58
CA SER A 103 -1.39 -10.36 11.91
C SER A 103 -2.88 -10.24 12.21
N ARG A 104 -3.54 -9.16 11.73
CA ARG A 104 -4.99 -8.99 11.87
C ARG A 104 -5.77 -10.01 11.05
N LEU A 105 -5.30 -10.33 9.84
CA LEU A 105 -5.91 -11.34 8.98
C LEU A 105 -5.77 -12.74 9.58
N GLN A 106 -4.62 -13.09 10.14
CA GLN A 106 -4.35 -14.40 10.70
C GLN A 106 -5.16 -14.70 11.97
N LYS A 107 -5.35 -13.71 12.85
CA LYS A 107 -6.01 -13.89 14.14
C LYS A 107 -7.40 -14.58 14.08
N PRO A 108 -8.32 -14.20 13.19
CA PRO A 108 -9.62 -14.86 13.06
C PRO A 108 -9.60 -16.13 12.21
N MET A 109 -8.53 -16.43 11.47
CA MET A 109 -8.48 -17.58 10.57
C MET A 109 -8.46 -18.87 11.39
N LYS A 110 -9.46 -19.72 11.17
CA LYS A 110 -9.58 -21.02 11.86
C LYS A 110 -8.91 -22.09 11.01
N LYS A 111 -8.05 -22.89 11.62
CA LYS A 111 -7.61 -24.17 11.05
C LYS A 111 -8.80 -25.14 11.09
N GLY A 112 -9.25 -25.57 9.92
CA GLY A 112 -10.23 -26.65 9.81
C GLY A 112 -9.53 -28.02 9.74
N ARG A 113 -10.29 -29.13 9.83
CA ARG A 113 -9.71 -30.47 9.60
C ARG A 113 -9.09 -30.60 8.21
N ASP A 114 -9.68 -29.92 7.22
CA ASP A 114 -9.32 -30.05 5.80
C ASP A 114 -8.61 -28.81 5.23
N VAL A 115 -8.39 -27.78 6.06
CA VAL A 115 -7.83 -26.49 5.64
C VAL A 115 -6.52 -26.22 6.37
N ARG A 116 -5.43 -26.18 5.60
CA ARG A 116 -4.11 -25.78 6.07
C ARG A 116 -3.84 -24.32 5.70
N ILE A 117 -3.27 -23.58 6.65
CA ILE A 117 -2.87 -22.19 6.50
C ILE A 117 -1.34 -22.15 6.60
N LEU A 118 -0.68 -21.66 5.56
CA LEU A 118 0.75 -21.34 5.57
C LEU A 118 0.91 -19.83 5.48
N THR A 119 1.94 -19.29 6.13
CA THR A 119 2.24 -17.86 6.11
C THR A 119 3.73 -17.67 5.95
N ASN A 120 4.15 -16.82 5.01
CA ASN A 120 5.56 -16.51 4.75
C ASN A 120 6.41 -17.79 4.53
N GLN A 121 5.80 -18.81 3.93
CA GLN A 121 6.41 -20.11 3.69
C GLN A 121 6.30 -20.50 2.22
N PRO A 122 7.26 -21.27 1.69
CA PRO A 122 7.16 -21.82 0.35
C PRO A 122 5.88 -22.64 0.17
N VAL A 123 5.25 -22.51 -1.01
CA VAL A 123 4.08 -23.30 -1.35
C VAL A 123 4.52 -24.77 -1.53
N PRO A 124 3.94 -25.74 -0.79
CA PRO A 124 4.30 -27.14 -0.91
C PRO A 124 4.11 -27.65 -2.33
N LYS A 125 5.03 -28.49 -2.81
CA LYS A 125 5.00 -29.09 -4.16
C LYS A 125 5.06 -28.06 -5.30
N CYS A 126 5.55 -26.86 -5.03
CA CYS A 126 5.90 -25.87 -6.04
C CYS A 126 7.42 -25.70 -6.04
N ASP A 127 8.05 -25.74 -7.22
CA ASP A 127 9.51 -25.61 -7.37
C ASP A 127 10.02 -24.17 -7.16
N SER A 128 9.14 -23.23 -6.81
CA SER A 128 9.52 -21.86 -6.53
C SER A 128 9.79 -21.65 -5.03
N ASN A 129 10.85 -20.91 -4.72
CA ASN A 129 11.15 -20.43 -3.36
C ASN A 129 10.30 -19.21 -2.94
N LEU A 130 9.25 -18.88 -3.69
CA LEU A 130 8.37 -17.75 -3.36
C LEU A 130 7.61 -18.05 -2.07
N ARG A 131 7.50 -17.02 -1.22
CA ARG A 131 6.87 -17.08 0.10
C ARG A 131 5.73 -16.08 0.13
N PRO A 132 4.52 -16.49 -0.30
CA PRO A 132 3.36 -15.62 -0.18
C PRO A 132 3.00 -15.36 1.28
N ASP A 133 2.30 -14.26 1.53
CA ASP A 133 1.93 -13.88 2.90
C ASP A 133 0.93 -14.86 3.51
N ILE A 134 -0.07 -15.30 2.73
CA ILE A 134 -1.06 -16.28 3.14
C ILE A 134 -1.29 -17.29 2.03
N VAL A 135 -1.24 -18.58 2.39
CA VAL A 135 -1.61 -19.69 1.52
C VAL A 135 -2.64 -20.56 2.26
N LEU A 136 -3.82 -20.68 1.67
CA LEU A 136 -4.87 -21.59 2.09
C LEU A 136 -4.89 -22.81 1.18
N ILE A 137 -4.70 -23.98 1.78
CA ILE A 137 -4.77 -25.27 1.09
C ILE A 137 -5.99 -26.01 1.61
N ASN A 138 -6.97 -26.25 0.73
CA ASN A 138 -8.06 -27.16 1.01
C ASN A 138 -7.77 -28.51 0.34
N ASP A 139 -7.43 -29.53 1.13
CA ASP A 139 -7.03 -30.83 0.61
C ASP A 139 -8.23 -31.64 0.08
N THR A 140 -9.45 -31.37 0.56
CA THR A 140 -10.70 -32.02 0.13
C THR A 140 -11.15 -31.49 -1.23
N SER A 141 -11.24 -30.17 -1.38
CA SER A 141 -11.68 -29.54 -2.64
C SER A 141 -10.56 -29.32 -3.65
N LYS A 142 -9.30 -29.63 -3.29
CA LYS A 142 -8.08 -29.38 -4.08
C LYS A 142 -7.93 -27.92 -4.53
N ILE A 143 -8.41 -26.98 -3.72
CA ILE A 143 -8.29 -25.54 -3.99
C ILE A 143 -7.11 -24.97 -3.21
N LEU A 144 -6.24 -24.26 -3.92
CA LEU A 144 -5.20 -23.42 -3.35
C LEU A 144 -5.62 -21.95 -3.51
N THR A 145 -5.57 -21.19 -2.42
CA THR A 145 -5.80 -19.75 -2.41
C THR A 145 -4.55 -19.05 -1.88
N ILE A 146 -3.96 -18.18 -2.68
CA ILE A 146 -2.79 -17.38 -2.35
C ILE A 146 -3.25 -15.94 -2.19
N ILE A 147 -2.90 -15.33 -1.07
CA ILE A 147 -3.25 -13.94 -0.76
C ILE A 147 -2.00 -13.22 -0.24
N ASP A 148 -1.60 -12.17 -0.95
CA ASP A 148 -0.55 -11.25 -0.52
C ASP A 148 -1.15 -9.96 0.06
N VAL A 149 -0.45 -9.33 0.99
CA VAL A 149 -0.82 -8.06 1.60
C VAL A 149 -0.01 -6.95 0.94
N THR A 150 -0.68 -5.89 0.51
CA THR A 150 -0.02 -4.77 -0.17
C THR A 150 -0.46 -3.46 0.43
N ILE A 151 0.53 -2.66 0.85
CA ILE A 151 0.28 -1.28 1.26
C ILE A 151 0.67 -0.34 0.12
N SER A 152 -0.33 0.32 -0.46
CA SER A 152 -0.18 1.15 -1.66
C SER A 152 -0.50 2.61 -1.37
N PHE A 153 0.14 3.53 -2.10
CA PHE A 153 -0.20 4.94 -2.01
C PHE A 153 -1.39 5.22 -2.92
N GLU A 154 -2.49 5.72 -2.35
CA GLU A 154 -3.77 5.91 -3.02
C GLU A 154 -3.85 7.19 -3.88
N ASN A 155 -2.99 7.30 -4.89
CA ASN A 155 -2.98 8.46 -5.80
C ASN A 155 -4.06 8.36 -6.90
N GLY A 156 -5.33 8.36 -6.48
CA GLY A 156 -6.49 8.33 -7.38
C GLY A 156 -7.12 6.94 -7.58
N PRO A 157 -8.24 6.87 -8.34
CA PRO A 157 -9.10 5.68 -8.42
C PRO A 157 -8.41 4.44 -9.00
N ASP A 158 -7.42 4.62 -9.89
CA ASP A 158 -6.71 3.51 -10.52
C ASP A 158 -5.56 2.95 -9.67
N ALA A 159 -5.20 3.60 -8.55
CA ALA A 159 -4.04 3.22 -7.75
C ALA A 159 -4.14 1.77 -7.24
N PHE A 160 -5.33 1.36 -6.78
CA PHE A 160 -5.57 0.00 -6.30
C PHE A 160 -5.67 -1.04 -7.41
N LYS A 161 -6.23 -0.66 -8.56
CA LYS A 161 -6.25 -1.55 -9.74
C LYS A 161 -4.83 -1.89 -10.17
N LYS A 162 -3.96 -0.88 -10.29
CA LYS A 162 -2.54 -1.06 -10.63
C LYS A 162 -1.79 -1.89 -9.59
N ALA A 163 -2.06 -1.67 -8.30
CA ALA A 163 -1.46 -2.47 -7.23
C ALA A 163 -1.90 -3.94 -7.31
N ARG A 164 -3.18 -4.20 -7.59
CA ARG A 164 -3.71 -5.56 -7.74
C ARG A 164 -3.16 -6.28 -8.96
N GLU A 165 -3.04 -5.59 -10.09
CA GLU A 165 -2.42 -6.12 -11.31
C GLU A 165 -0.97 -6.54 -11.09
N LYS A 166 -0.22 -5.83 -10.23
CA LYS A 166 1.16 -6.16 -9.89
C LYS A 166 1.28 -7.44 -9.04
N GLU A 167 0.30 -7.71 -8.18
CA GLU A 167 0.31 -8.90 -7.31
C GLU A 167 -0.32 -10.14 -7.96
N ASN A 168 -1.02 -9.98 -9.09
CA ASN A 168 -1.60 -11.09 -9.84
C ASN A 168 -0.51 -11.90 -10.58
N ARG A 169 0.26 -12.67 -9.82
CA ARG A 169 1.29 -13.60 -10.30
C ARG A 169 0.67 -14.88 -10.89
N SER A 170 1.35 -15.42 -11.90
CA SER A 170 0.94 -16.54 -12.73
C SER A 170 0.90 -17.91 -12.02
N TYR A 171 -0.11 -18.14 -11.17
CA TYR A 171 -0.41 -19.48 -10.65
C TYR A 171 -1.76 -19.97 -11.19
N LYS A 172 -1.91 -21.28 -11.43
CA LYS A 172 -3.18 -21.94 -11.82
C LYS A 172 -4.23 -21.99 -10.68
N THR A 173 -4.14 -21.06 -9.73
CA THR A 173 -4.80 -21.07 -8.43
C THR A 173 -5.38 -19.69 -8.15
N PHE A 174 -6.31 -19.58 -7.21
CA PHE A 174 -6.87 -18.27 -6.88
C PHE A 174 -5.77 -17.40 -6.26
N ASN A 175 -5.33 -16.38 -6.99
CA ASN A 175 -4.30 -15.44 -6.56
C ASN A 175 -4.91 -14.05 -6.49
N ASP A 176 -4.81 -13.41 -5.32
CA ASP A 176 -5.38 -12.09 -5.10
C ASP A 176 -4.62 -11.34 -4.01
N ALA A 177 -4.90 -10.05 -3.85
CA ALA A 177 -4.22 -9.21 -2.85
C ALA A 177 -5.20 -8.57 -1.86
N ILE A 178 -4.74 -8.35 -0.63
CA ILE A 178 -5.38 -7.42 0.31
C ILE A 178 -4.65 -6.09 0.21
N ILE A 179 -5.33 -5.08 -0.37
CA ILE A 179 -4.75 -3.77 -0.63
C ILE A 179 -5.29 -2.75 0.36
N ILE A 180 -4.40 -2.15 1.14
CA ILE A 180 -4.72 -1.05 2.04
C ILE A 180 -3.90 0.17 1.64
N GLY A 181 -4.56 1.31 1.67
CA GLY A 181 -4.02 2.59 1.33
C GLY A 181 -3.18 3.20 2.46
N SER A 182 -2.02 3.78 2.13
CA SER A 182 -1.17 4.48 3.09
C SER A 182 -1.84 5.71 3.71
N LEU A 183 -2.88 6.27 3.08
CA LEU A 183 -3.64 7.42 3.56
C LEU A 183 -5.06 7.05 4.04
N ALA A 184 -5.24 5.77 4.44
CA ALA A 184 -6.46 5.19 5.01
C ALA A 184 -7.48 4.61 4.02
N ALA A 185 -7.24 4.64 2.71
CA ALA A 185 -8.15 3.98 1.79
C ALA A 185 -8.15 2.45 1.97
N TYR A 186 -9.27 1.84 1.60
CA TYR A 186 -9.47 0.40 1.66
C TYR A 186 -10.07 -0.06 0.34
N ASP A 187 -9.41 -1.02 -0.32
CA ASP A 187 -9.91 -1.54 -1.60
C ASP A 187 -11.18 -2.39 -1.39
N PRO A 188 -12.33 -2.05 -2.01
CA PRO A 188 -13.55 -2.85 -1.93
C PRO A 188 -13.38 -4.31 -2.40
N ALA A 189 -12.42 -4.59 -3.31
CA ALA A 189 -12.16 -5.94 -3.79
C ALA A 189 -11.62 -6.88 -2.68
N ASN A 190 -11.09 -6.33 -1.59
CA ASN A 190 -10.61 -7.10 -0.44
C ASN A 190 -11.72 -7.94 0.22
N GLU A 191 -12.98 -7.52 0.12
CA GLU A 191 -14.12 -8.23 0.73
C GLU A 191 -14.26 -9.65 0.17
N ALA A 192 -13.92 -9.88 -1.10
CA ALA A 192 -13.91 -11.20 -1.70
C ALA A 192 -12.82 -12.09 -1.10
N CYS A 193 -11.62 -11.55 -0.87
CA CYS A 193 -10.53 -12.24 -0.19
C CYS A 193 -10.89 -12.59 1.25
N ILE A 194 -11.43 -11.64 2.01
CA ILE A 194 -11.81 -11.85 3.42
C ILE A 194 -12.85 -12.97 3.55
N ARG A 195 -13.84 -13.02 2.66
CA ARG A 195 -14.82 -14.12 2.63
C ARG A 195 -14.15 -15.47 2.35
N ARG A 196 -13.21 -15.53 1.39
CA ARG A 196 -12.45 -16.76 1.09
C ARG A 196 -11.55 -17.21 2.24
N LEU A 197 -11.03 -16.26 3.03
CA LEU A 197 -10.30 -16.55 4.26
C LEU A 197 -11.16 -17.16 5.37
N GLY A 198 -12.48 -17.31 5.15
CA GLY A 198 -13.41 -17.86 6.14
C GLY A 198 -13.67 -16.92 7.31
N ILE A 199 -13.36 -15.62 7.15
CA ILE A 199 -13.51 -14.63 8.20
C ILE A 199 -15.00 -14.20 8.26
N PRO A 200 -15.66 -14.28 9.44
CA PRO A 200 -17.06 -13.89 9.57
C PRO A 200 -17.28 -12.42 9.22
N HIS A 201 -18.34 -12.12 8.46
CA HIS A 201 -18.67 -10.75 8.03
C HIS A 201 -18.73 -9.75 9.21
N LYS A 202 -19.34 -10.14 10.34
CA LYS A 202 -19.40 -9.29 11.54
C LYS A 202 -18.01 -8.90 12.05
N TYR A 203 -17.06 -9.84 12.01
CA TYR A 203 -15.67 -9.59 12.40
C TYR A 203 -14.93 -8.78 11.33
N ALA A 204 -15.20 -9.03 10.05
CA ALA A 204 -14.57 -8.35 8.92
C ALA A 204 -14.74 -6.82 8.99
N VAL A 205 -15.93 -6.34 9.38
CA VAL A 205 -16.21 -4.90 9.53
C VAL A 205 -15.29 -4.26 10.58
N LEU A 206 -15.12 -4.91 11.74
CA LEU A 206 -14.21 -4.44 12.78
C LEU A 206 -12.75 -4.54 12.32
N MET A 207 -12.38 -5.69 11.74
CA MET A 207 -11.02 -5.96 11.26
C MET A 207 -10.57 -4.93 10.22
N LYS A 208 -11.45 -4.54 9.28
CA LYS A 208 -11.20 -3.45 8.32
C LYS A 208 -10.76 -2.17 9.03
N ARG A 209 -11.52 -1.73 10.04
CA ARG A 209 -11.19 -0.51 10.82
C ARG A 209 -9.84 -0.65 11.53
N LEU A 210 -9.58 -1.81 12.12
CA LEU A 210 -8.32 -2.08 12.83
C LEU A 210 -7.11 -2.10 11.89
N MET A 211 -7.21 -2.75 10.73
CA MET A 211 -6.14 -2.79 9.74
C MET A 211 -5.83 -1.38 9.20
N VAL A 212 -6.87 -0.61 8.86
CA VAL A 212 -6.72 0.78 8.42
C VAL A 212 -6.04 1.62 9.51
N ASN A 213 -6.49 1.51 10.76
CA ASN A 213 -5.90 2.24 11.88
C ASN A 213 -4.42 1.87 12.10
N ASP A 214 -4.09 0.58 12.10
CA ASP A 214 -2.71 0.11 12.25
C ASP A 214 -1.80 0.65 11.12
N VAL A 215 -2.32 0.73 9.88
CA VAL A 215 -1.60 1.29 8.74
C VAL A 215 -1.36 2.78 8.93
N ILE A 216 -2.41 3.54 9.26
CA ILE A 216 -2.34 4.99 9.53
C ILE A 216 -1.32 5.31 10.61
N LYS A 217 -1.44 4.65 11.77
CA LYS A 217 -0.56 4.89 12.91
C LYS A 217 0.91 4.71 12.50
N ARG A 218 1.21 3.62 11.78
CA ARG A 218 2.58 3.33 11.34
C ARG A 218 3.05 4.24 10.22
N CYS A 219 2.17 4.73 9.35
CA CYS A 219 2.52 5.77 8.37
C CYS A 219 2.91 7.08 9.07
N LEU A 220 2.20 7.43 10.15
CA LEU A 220 2.52 8.60 10.97
C LEU A 220 3.87 8.43 11.68
N ASP A 221 4.07 7.30 12.37
CA ASP A 221 5.33 6.97 13.03
C ASP A 221 6.51 7.06 12.04
N LEU A 222 6.34 6.50 10.84
CA LEU A 222 7.32 6.54 9.76
C LEU A 222 7.61 7.98 9.32
N TYR A 223 6.57 8.78 9.08
CA TYR A 223 6.75 10.16 8.65
C TYR A 223 7.48 10.99 9.73
N VAL A 224 7.07 10.87 10.99
CA VAL A 224 7.70 11.59 12.11
C VAL A 224 9.16 11.20 12.24
N GLU A 225 9.47 9.90 12.15
CA GLU A 225 10.86 9.42 12.11
C GLU A 225 11.62 9.97 10.89
N HIS A 226 10.97 10.06 9.73
CA HIS A 226 11.57 10.61 8.52
C HIS A 226 11.95 12.08 8.68
N VAL A 227 11.06 12.90 9.25
CA VAL A 227 11.31 14.34 9.40
C VAL A 227 12.27 14.64 10.56
N THR A 228 12.06 14.01 11.71
CA THR A 228 12.81 14.32 12.94
C THR A 228 14.10 13.51 13.07
N GLY A 229 14.20 12.34 12.41
CA GLY A 229 15.25 11.36 12.67
C GLY A 229 15.10 10.58 13.97
N ILE A 230 14.06 10.84 14.76
CA ILE A 230 13.81 10.17 16.04
C ILE A 230 12.98 8.91 15.79
N ARG A 231 13.52 7.76 16.20
CA ARG A 231 12.85 6.46 16.08
C ARG A 231 11.54 6.44 16.86
N GLN A 232 10.42 6.16 16.18
CA GLN A 232 9.08 6.17 16.78
C GLN A 232 8.61 4.81 17.31
N TYR A 233 9.35 3.73 17.02
CA TYR A 233 8.99 2.39 17.45
C TYR A 233 10.19 1.62 18.03
N GLN A 234 9.93 0.87 19.09
CA GLN A 234 10.92 -0.01 19.68
C GLN A 234 11.11 -1.23 18.75
N SER A 235 12.36 -1.61 18.52
CA SER A 235 12.66 -2.91 17.93
C SER A 235 12.15 -3.98 18.90
N ALA A 236 11.34 -4.92 18.43
CA ALA A 236 11.00 -6.08 19.24
C ALA A 236 12.30 -6.83 19.55
N THR A 237 12.73 -6.78 20.82
CA THR A 237 13.75 -7.65 21.40
C THR A 237 13.34 -9.10 21.33
#